data_AF-A0A8T5BAI4-F1
#
_entry.id   AF-A0A8T5BAI4-F1
#
_cell.length_a   1.000
_cell.length_b   1.000
_cell.length_c   1.000
_cell.angle_alpha   90.00
_cell.angle_beta   90.00
_cell.angle_gamma   90.00
#
_symmetry.space_group_name_H-M   'P 1'
#
loop_
_entity.id
_entity.type
_entity.pdbx_description
1 polymer ?
#
loop_
_entity_poly.entity_id
_entity_poly.type
_entity_poly.pdbx_seq_one_letter_code
_entity_poly.pdbx_strand_id
1 'polypeptide(L)'
;LILLLSPMNIAGVMSFIILFGAGYYAHQPAMTSLMGLVSPRELRGTAYGIMFFFTFGLGSVSTTIVGYLGERYNLELAFWFMTLIATITLATSLAILRIRKGDRS
;
A
#
# COMPACT_ATOMS: atom_id res chain seq x y z
N LEU A 1 9.76 1.46 9.80
CA LEU A 1 10.60 2.46 10.51
C LEU A 1 10.35 2.48 12.02
N ILE A 2 9.12 2.63 12.50
CA ILE A 2 8.79 2.62 13.95
C ILE A 2 9.26 1.33 14.65
N LEU A 3 9.08 0.17 14.00
CA LEU A 3 9.55 -1.13 14.51
C LEU A 3 11.08 -1.31 14.47
N LEU A 4 11.79 -0.54 13.64
CA LEU A 4 13.25 -0.64 13.48
C LEU A 4 13.99 0.31 14.43
N LEU A 5 13.39 1.47 14.74
CA LEU A 5 13.92 2.47 15.66
C LEU A 5 13.60 2.18 17.13
N SER A 6 12.71 1.22 17.40
CA SER A 6 12.28 0.89 18.75
C SER A 6 12.65 -0.56 19.06
N PRO A 7 13.77 -0.83 19.75
CA PRO A 7 14.10 -2.18 20.18
C PRO A 7 13.05 -2.62 21.22
N MET A 8 12.10 -3.45 20.78
CA MET A 8 11.11 -4.15 21.62
C MET A 8 10.26 -3.27 22.57
N ASN A 9 9.79 -2.09 22.12
CA ASN A 9 8.78 -1.35 22.88
C ASN A 9 7.37 -1.81 22.46
N ILE A 10 6.67 -2.54 23.34
CA ILE A 10 5.30 -3.03 23.15
C ILE A 10 4.37 -1.89 22.71
N ALA A 11 4.61 -0.66 23.18
CA ALA A 11 3.86 0.52 22.78
C ALA A 11 4.01 0.86 21.27
N GLY A 12 5.19 0.65 20.70
CA GLY A 12 5.44 0.85 19.26
C GLY A 12 4.72 -0.17 18.39
N VAL A 13 4.66 -1.42 18.84
CA VAL A 13 3.89 -2.48 18.16
C VAL A 13 2.39 -2.20 18.26
N MET A 14 1.89 -1.84 19.45
CA MET A 14 0.47 -1.50 19.67
C MET A 14 0.02 -0.33 18.80
N SER A 15 0.78 0.76 18.79
CA SER A 15 0.49 1.93 17.96
C SER A 15 0.53 1.60 16.46
N PHE A 16 1.49 0.80 16.01
CA PHE A 16 1.53 0.34 14.62
C PHE A 16 0.28 -0.49 14.27
N ILE A 17 -0.11 -1.45 15.09
CA ILE A 17 -1.30 -2.29 14.84
C ILE A 17 -2.56 -1.44 14.77
N ILE A 18 -2.75 -0.51 15.70
CA ILE A 18 -3.95 0.34 15.75
C ILE A 18 -4.02 1.24 14.52
N LEU A 19 -2.94 1.95 14.19
CA LEU A 19 -2.91 2.89 13.06
C LEU A 19 -3.02 2.14 11.73
N PHE A 20 -2.29 1.05 11.57
CA PHE A 20 -2.31 0.23 10.36
C PHE A 20 -3.67 -0.45 10.19
N GLY A 21 -4.19 -1.07 11.23
CA GLY A 21 -5.50 -1.74 11.22
C GLY A 21 -6.63 -0.77 10.89
N ALA A 22 -6.70 0.36 11.58
CA ALA A 22 -7.73 1.36 11.32
C ALA A 22 -7.65 1.91 9.89
N GLY A 23 -6.45 2.25 9.40
CA GLY A 23 -6.26 2.77 8.05
C GLY A 23 -6.57 1.75 6.95
N TYR A 24 -6.12 0.50 7.12
CA TYR A 24 -6.30 -0.55 6.13
C TYR A 24 -7.79 -0.93 5.99
N TYR A 25 -8.49 -1.11 7.10
CA TYR A 25 -9.91 -1.46 7.09
C TYR A 25 -10.82 -0.30 6.71
N ALA A 26 -10.44 0.96 6.99
CA ALA A 26 -11.19 2.12 6.50
C ALA A 26 -11.04 2.32 4.99
N HIS A 27 -9.89 1.98 4.42
CA HIS A 27 -9.64 2.09 2.98
C HIS A 27 -10.43 1.08 2.14
N GLN A 28 -10.62 -0.14 2.66
CA GLN A 28 -11.25 -1.25 1.95
C GLN A 28 -12.69 -0.95 1.42
N PRO A 29 -13.63 -0.38 2.22
CA PRO A 29 -14.96 -0.02 1.72
C PRO A 29 -14.94 1.19 0.78
N ALA A 30 -14.06 2.16 1.00
CA ALA A 30 -13.93 3.33 0.13
C ALA A 30 -13.45 2.94 -1.28
N MET A 31 -12.45 2.06 -1.37
CA MET A 31 -11.92 1.56 -2.64
C MET A 31 -12.97 0.77 -3.42
N THR A 32 -13.73 -0.08 -2.73
CA THR A 32 -14.80 -0.89 -3.33
C THR A 32 -15.95 -0.01 -3.83
N SER A 33 -16.36 1.01 -3.06
CA SER A 33 -17.39 1.96 -3.50
C SER A 33 -16.95 2.76 -4.73
N LEU A 34 -15.72 3.28 -4.74
CA LEU A 34 -15.17 4.05 -5.85
C LEU A 34 -15.07 3.22 -7.13
N MET A 35 -14.62 1.96 -7.02
CA MET A 35 -14.57 1.04 -8.16
C MET A 35 -15.96 0.75 -8.72
N GLY A 36 -16.96 0.60 -7.86
CA GLY A 36 -18.37 0.45 -8.26
C GLY A 36 -18.93 1.68 -8.98
N LEU A 37 -18.51 2.89 -8.61
CA LEU A 37 -18.94 4.14 -9.23
C LEU A 37 -18.26 4.41 -10.59
N VAL A 38 -16.98 4.05 -10.73
CA VAL A 38 -16.20 4.31 -11.95
C VAL A 38 -16.40 3.22 -13.02
N SER A 39 -16.80 2.00 -12.63
CA SER A 39 -16.90 0.87 -13.55
C SER A 39 -18.28 0.79 -14.24
N PRO A 40 -18.33 0.64 -15.59
CA PRO A 40 -19.56 0.36 -16.34
C PRO A 40 -20.28 -0.88 -15.80
N ARG A 41 -21.61 -0.84 -15.72
CA ARG A 41 -22.41 -1.91 -15.08
C ARG A 41 -22.13 -3.29 -15.68
N GLU A 42 -21.85 -3.35 -16.98
CA GLU A 42 -21.60 -4.59 -17.73
C GLU A 42 -20.19 -5.15 -17.48
N LEU A 43 -19.23 -4.32 -17.07
CA LEU A 43 -17.81 -4.68 -16.93
C LEU A 43 -17.31 -4.67 -15.48
N ARG A 44 -18.20 -4.44 -14.50
CA ARG A 44 -17.85 -4.40 -13.07
C ARG A 44 -17.11 -5.66 -12.61
N GLY A 45 -17.55 -6.84 -13.03
CA GLY A 45 -16.89 -8.10 -12.69
C GLY A 45 -15.44 -8.16 -13.18
N THR A 46 -15.19 -7.71 -14.41
CA THR A 46 -13.84 -7.63 -14.99
C THR A 46 -12.98 -6.58 -14.30
N ALA A 47 -13.54 -5.43 -13.95
CA ALA A 47 -12.83 -4.37 -13.21
C ALA A 47 -12.36 -4.87 -11.83
N TYR A 48 -13.25 -5.54 -11.08
CA TYR A 48 -12.87 -6.17 -9.81
C TYR A 48 -11.86 -7.31 -10.02
N GLY A 49 -12.02 -8.13 -11.06
CA GLY A 49 -11.09 -9.21 -11.39
C GLY A 49 -9.68 -8.70 -11.67
N ILE A 50 -9.53 -7.62 -12.44
CA ILE A 50 -8.26 -6.96 -12.71
C ILE A 50 -7.68 -6.37 -11.42
N MET A 51 -8.49 -5.67 -10.62
CA MET A 51 -8.06 -5.11 -9.34
C MET A 51 -7.53 -6.21 -8.40
N PHE A 52 -8.27 -7.31 -8.23
CA PHE A 52 -7.85 -8.43 -7.39
C PHE A 52 -6.62 -9.16 -7.96
N PHE A 53 -6.55 -9.35 -9.28
CA PHE A 53 -5.39 -9.95 -9.93
C PHE A 53 -4.13 -9.15 -9.66
N PHE A 54 -4.16 -7.82 -9.80
CA PHE A 54 -3.01 -7.00 -9.48
C PHE A 54 -2.74 -6.97 -7.97
N THR A 55 -3.77 -6.84 -7.14
CA THR A 55 -3.59 -6.76 -5.67
C THR A 55 -2.95 -8.03 -5.11
N PHE A 56 -3.47 -9.20 -5.46
CA PHE A 56 -2.96 -10.48 -4.96
C PHE A 56 -1.82 -11.04 -5.81
N GLY A 57 -1.87 -10.87 -7.13
CA GLY A 57 -0.83 -11.35 -8.05
C GLY A 57 0.47 -10.58 -7.90
N LEU A 58 0.47 -9.24 -8.02
CA LEU A 58 1.67 -8.45 -7.73
C LEU A 58 2.05 -8.54 -6.25
N GLY A 59 1.06 -8.62 -5.34
CA GLY A 59 1.30 -8.81 -3.92
C GLY A 59 2.14 -10.05 -3.63
N SER A 60 1.81 -11.19 -4.24
CA SER A 60 2.54 -12.46 -4.08
C SER A 60 3.98 -12.41 -4.60
N VAL A 61 4.19 -11.78 -5.77
CA VAL A 61 5.53 -11.58 -6.33
C VAL A 61 6.35 -10.65 -5.41
N SER A 62 5.73 -9.57 -4.94
CA SER A 62 6.36 -8.61 -4.04
C SER A 62 6.79 -9.26 -2.72
N THR A 63 5.92 -10.03 -2.07
CA THR A 63 6.26 -10.73 -0.81
C THR A 63 7.38 -11.73 -0.99
N THR A 64 7.42 -12.43 -2.14
CA THR A 64 8.49 -13.38 -2.47
C THR A 64 9.83 -12.66 -2.62
N ILE A 65 9.87 -11.53 -3.34
CA ILE A 65 11.09 -10.73 -3.52
C ILE A 65 11.56 -10.15 -2.17
N VAL A 66 10.66 -9.54 -1.40
CA VAL A 66 11.01 -8.92 -0.11
C VAL A 66 11.46 -9.98 0.91
N GLY A 67 10.79 -11.13 0.96
CA GLY A 67 11.18 -12.27 1.81
C GLY A 67 12.57 -12.79 1.44
N TYR A 68 12.82 -12.98 0.16
CA TYR A 68 14.13 -13.40 -0.34
C TYR A 68 15.26 -12.43 0.01
N LEU A 69 15.02 -11.11 -0.12
CA LEU A 69 16.00 -10.10 0.31
C LEU A 69 16.24 -10.14 1.82
N GLY A 70 15.17 -10.30 2.61
CA GLY A 70 15.24 -10.34 4.08
C GLY A 70 16.03 -11.55 4.61
N GLU A 71 15.83 -12.73 4.03
CA GLU A 71 16.52 -13.95 4.42
C GLU A 71 18.00 -13.97 4.01
N ARG A 72 18.33 -13.38 2.84
CA ARG A 72 19.67 -13.51 2.24
C ARG A 72 20.62 -12.35 2.59
N TYR A 73 20.11 -11.15 2.83
CA TYR A 73 20.94 -9.93 2.95
C TYR A 73 20.73 -9.14 4.25
N ASN A 74 19.87 -9.58 5.16
CA ASN A 74 19.39 -8.93 6.40
C ASN A 74 18.04 -8.20 6.26
N LEU A 75 17.27 -8.24 7.35
CA LEU A 75 15.94 -7.62 7.48
C LEU A 75 15.96 -6.10 7.23
N GLU A 76 17.07 -5.43 7.56
CA GLU A 76 17.23 -3.98 7.40
C GLU A 76 17.14 -3.53 5.93
N LEU A 77 17.72 -4.30 5.00
CA LEU A 77 17.63 -4.01 3.57
C LEU A 77 16.20 -4.14 3.03
N ALA A 78 15.43 -5.10 3.55
CA ALA A 78 14.01 -5.23 3.22
C ALA A 78 13.21 -4.00 3.67
N PHE A 79 13.51 -3.45 4.86
CA PHE A 79 12.87 -2.22 5.33
C PHE A 79 13.25 -0.99 4.50
N TRP A 80 14.52 -0.85 4.10
CA TRP A 80 14.94 0.23 3.21
C TRP A 80 14.29 0.14 1.85
N PHE A 81 14.20 -1.05 1.27
CA PHE A 81 13.52 -1.30 0.00
C PHE A 81 12.03 -0.92 0.07
N MET A 82 11.33 -1.35 1.12
CA MET A 82 9.92 -0.99 1.34
C MET A 82 9.74 0.52 1.54
N THR A 83 10.68 1.19 2.20
CA THR A 83 10.66 2.65 2.41
C THR A 83 10.84 3.40 1.10
N LEU A 84 11.74 2.94 0.24
CA LEU A 84 11.95 3.51 -1.09
C LEU A 84 10.66 3.43 -1.92
N ILE A 85 10.03 2.25 -1.98
CA ILE A 85 8.76 2.06 -2.70
C ILE A 85 7.68 2.99 -2.13
N ALA A 86 7.51 3.04 -0.81
CA ALA A 86 6.52 3.90 -0.17
C ALA A 86 6.73 5.39 -0.50
N THR A 87 7.99 5.84 -0.57
CA THR A 87 8.34 7.22 -0.91
C THR A 87 8.00 7.54 -2.36
N ILE A 88 8.25 6.62 -3.30
CA ILE A 88 7.86 6.77 -4.71
C ILE A 88 6.34 6.83 -4.85
N THR A 89 5.61 5.97 -4.13
CA THR A 89 4.15 5.97 -4.13
C THR A 89 3.60 7.30 -3.59
N LEU A 90 4.16 7.81 -2.50
CA LEU A 90 3.79 9.10 -1.94
C LEU A 90 4.08 10.25 -2.91
N ALA A 91 5.25 10.25 -3.55
CA ALA A 91 5.62 11.26 -4.55
C ALA A 91 4.64 11.26 -5.74
N THR A 92 4.28 10.07 -6.23
CA THR A 92 3.30 9.92 -7.32
C THR A 92 1.91 10.44 -6.89
N SER A 93 1.48 10.10 -5.67
CA SER A 93 0.21 10.58 -5.11
C SER A 93 0.18 12.12 -5.03
N LEU A 94 1.27 12.73 -4.55
CA LEU A 94 1.41 14.19 -4.48
C LEU A 94 1.46 14.83 -5.87
N ALA A 95 2.13 14.21 -6.84
CA ALA A 95 2.18 14.70 -8.22
C ALA A 95 0.78 14.74 -8.86
N ILE A 96 -0.02 13.69 -8.66
CA ILE A 96 -1.42 13.64 -9.12
C ILE A 96 -2.25 14.75 -8.48
N LEU A 97 -2.11 14.96 -7.15
CA LEU A 97 -2.79 16.04 -6.46
C LEU A 97 -2.37 17.43 -6.97
N ARG A 98 -1.10 17.60 -7.32
CA ARG A 98 -0.55 18.86 -7.84
C ARG A 98 -1.09 19.18 -9.24
N ILE A 99 -1.18 18.19 -10.13
CA ILE A 99 -1.78 18.33 -11.46
C ILE A 99 -3.27 18.68 -11.33
N ARG A 100 -4.01 17.98 -10.46
CA ARG A 100 -5.43 18.25 -10.22
C ARG A 100 -5.71 19.64 -9.63
N LYS A 101 -4.77 20.21 -8.87
CA LYS A 101 -4.92 21.55 -8.28
C LYS A 101 -4.64 22.67 -9.28
N GLY A 102 -3.82 22.43 -10.32
CA GLY A 102 -3.54 23.38 -11.40
C GLY A 102 -4.66 23.52 -12.43
N ASP A 103 -5.57 22.55 -12.51
CA ASP A 103 -6.71 22.54 -13.45
C ASP A 103 -7.97 23.22 -12.89
N ARG A 104 -7.87 23.86 -11.71
CA ARG A 104 -8.96 24.58 -11.01
C ARG A 104 -8.66 26.06 -10.74
N SER A 105 -7.59 26.62 -11.32
CA SER A 105 -7.28 28.06 -11.28
C SER A 105 -7.39 28.66 -12.67
#